data_AF-A0A8C0LRX2-F1
#
_entry.id   AF-A0A8C0LRX2-F1
#
_cell.length_a   1.000
_cell.length_b   1.000
_cell.length_c   1.000
_cell.angle_alpha   90.00
_cell.angle_beta   90.00
_cell.angle_gamma   90.00
#
_symmetry.space_group_name_H-M   'P 1'
#
loop_
_entity.id
_entity.type
_entity.pdbx_description
1 polymer ?
#
loop_
_entity_poly.entity_id
_entity_poly.type
_entity_poly.pdbx_seq_one_letter_code
_entity_poly.pdbx_strand_id
1 'polypeptide(L)' 'MFAKGKGSAVPSDGQARGKLALYVYEYLRHVGAQKSAQTFLSEIRWERNITLGEPPGFLHSWWCVFWDLYCAAPERLN' A
#
# COMPACT_ATOMS: atom_id res chain seq x y z
N MET A 1 28.79 -16.40 -17.02
CA MET A 1 27.71 -15.72 -17.77
C MET A 1 26.72 -15.17 -16.76
N PHE A 2 26.79 -13.88 -16.44
CA PHE A 2 25.76 -13.22 -15.63
C PHE A 2 24.80 -12.56 -16.61
N ALA A 3 23.58 -13.09 -16.71
CA ALA A 3 22.53 -12.45 -17.49
C ALA A 3 22.31 -11.06 -16.90
N LYS A 4 22.61 -10.03 -17.69
CA LYS A 4 22.39 -8.61 -17.36
C LYS A 4 20.92 -8.45 -17.00
N GLY A 5 20.64 -8.40 -15.69
CA GLY A 5 19.30 -8.28 -15.15
C GLY A 5 18.60 -7.10 -15.79
N LYS A 6 17.37 -7.32 -16.28
CA LYS A 6 16.45 -6.25 -16.65
C LYS A 6 16.53 -5.18 -15.57
N GLY A 7 16.95 -3.97 -15.94
CA GLY A 7 17.24 -2.90 -14.99
C GLY A 7 16.12 -2.76 -13.97
N SER A 8 16.50 -2.61 -12.71
CA SER A 8 15.62 -2.18 -11.62
C SER A 8 15.10 -0.78 -11.97
N ALA A 9 14.09 -0.71 -12.84
CA ALA A 9 13.45 0.53 -13.20
C ALA A 9 12.70 1.03 -11.97
N VAL A 10 13.13 2.17 -11.45
CA VAL A 10 12.43 2.85 -10.35
C VAL A 10 10.99 3.07 -10.81
N PRO A 11 9.98 2.66 -10.02
CA PRO A 11 8.59 2.87 -10.39
C PRO A 11 8.32 4.36 -10.55
N SER A 12 7.58 4.73 -11.59
CA SER A 12 7.14 6.12 -11.76
C SER A 12 6.15 6.51 -10.67
N ASP A 13 6.01 7.81 -10.40
CA ASP A 13 5.02 8.33 -9.45
C ASP A 13 3.60 7.85 -9.77
N GLY A 14 3.25 7.72 -11.06
CA GLY A 14 1.96 7.18 -11.47
C GLY A 14 1.76 5.71 -11.07
N GLN A 15 2.82 4.89 -11.20
CA GLN A 15 2.79 3.50 -10.75
C GLN A 15 2.70 3.41 -9.23
N ALA A 16 3.46 4.24 -8.51
CA ALA A 16 3.44 4.30 -7.05
C ALA A 16 2.06 4.71 -6.52
N ARG A 17 1.46 5.77 -7.07
CA ARG A 17 0.10 6.22 -6.72
C ARG A 17 -0.93 5.13 -6.98
N GLY A 18 -0.83 4.43 -8.10
CA GLY A 18 -1.72 3.31 -8.41
C GLY A 18 -1.62 2.17 -7.39
N LYS A 19 -0.40 1.79 -6.99
CA LYS A 19 -0.19 0.77 -5.96
C LYS A 19 -0.71 1.21 -4.60
N LEU A 20 -0.44 2.46 -4.20
CA LEU A 20 -0.95 3.00 -2.95
C LEU A 20 -2.48 2.98 -2.89
N ALA A 21 -3.16 3.40 -3.96
CA ALA A 21 -4.62 3.36 -4.02
C ALA A 21 -5.17 1.93 -3.84
N LEU A 22 -4.54 0.93 -4.46
CA LEU A 22 -4.90 -0.47 -4.27
C LEU A 22 -4.77 -0.91 -2.80
N TYR A 23 -3.67 -0.54 -2.15
CA TYR A 23 -3.43 -0.91 -0.74
C TYR A 23 -4.33 -0.16 0.24
N VAL A 24 -4.72 1.09 -0.07
CA VAL A 24 -5.73 1.83 0.69
C VAL A 24 -7.11 1.16 0.56
N TYR A 25 -7.50 0.74 -0.64
CA TYR A 25 -8.75 0.01 -0.84
C TYR A 25 -8.76 -1.32 -0.04
N GLU A 26 -7.67 -2.09 -0.13
CA GLU A 26 -7.51 -3.34 0.63
C GLU A 26 -7.64 -3.09 2.14
N TYR A 27 -6.97 -2.06 2.66
CA TYR A 27 -7.07 -1.67 4.06
C TYR A 27 -8.51 -1.37 4.47
N LEU A 28 -9.22 -0.51 3.73
CA LEU A 28 -10.62 -0.17 4.01
C LEU A 28 -11.54 -1.41 4.02
N ARG A 29 -11.27 -2.37 3.13
CA ARG A 29 -11.99 -3.66 3.10
C ARG A 29 -11.72 -4.49 4.35
N HIS A 30 -10.46 -4.62 4.76
CA HIS A 30 -10.07 -5.44 5.91
C HIS A 30 -10.50 -4.85 7.25
N VAL A 31 -10.57 -3.53 7.40
CA VAL A 31 -11.06 -2.87 8.64
C VAL A 31 -12.59 -2.77 8.72
N GLY A 32 -13.33 -3.34 7.76
CA GLY A 32 -14.80 -3.32 7.77
C GLY A 32 -15.43 -1.99 7.35
N ALA A 33 -14.72 -1.16 6.58
CA ALA A 33 -15.23 0.09 6.01
C ALA A 33 -15.72 -0.10 4.56
N GLN A 34 -16.59 -1.09 4.31
CA GLN A 34 -16.98 -1.47 2.94
C GLN A 34 -17.56 -0.31 2.10
N LYS A 35 -18.38 0.56 2.70
CA LYS A 35 -18.99 1.70 1.98
C LYS A 35 -17.92 2.68 1.52
N SER A 36 -17.00 3.06 2.42
CA SER A 36 -15.88 3.94 2.10
C SER A 36 -14.97 3.32 1.05
N ALA A 37 -14.73 2.01 1.10
CA ALA A 37 -13.93 1.30 0.10
C ALA A 37 -14.54 1.44 -1.31
N GLN A 38 -15.87 1.30 -1.45
CA GLN A 38 -16.53 1.48 -2.74
C GLN A 38 -16.54 2.94 -3.20
N THR A 39 -16.90 3.88 -2.32
CA THR A 39 -16.87 5.31 -2.63
C THR A 39 -15.49 5.75 -3.10
N PHE A 40 -14.43 5.30 -2.43
CA PHE A 40 -13.05 5.60 -2.80
C PHE A 40 -12.71 5.19 -4.23
N LEU A 41 -13.08 3.96 -4.66
CA LEU A 41 -12.83 3.51 -6.03
C LEU A 41 -13.61 4.34 -7.07
N SER A 42 -14.85 4.71 -6.75
CA SER A 42 -15.67 5.54 -7.64
C SER A 42 -15.09 6.94 -7.81
N GLU A 43 -14.65 7.58 -6.73
CA GLU A 43 -14.09 8.94 -6.76
C GLU A 43 -12.80 9.03 -7.57
N ILE A 44 -11.92 8.02 -7.46
CA ILE A 44 -10.67 7.99 -8.23
C ILE A 44 -10.84 7.38 -9.63
N ARG A 45 -12.07 7.01 -10.01
CA ARG A 45 -12.41 6.35 -11.28
C ARG A 45 -11.54 5.12 -11.54
N TRP A 46 -11.49 4.21 -10.57
CA TRP A 46 -10.65 3.02 -10.67
C TRP A 46 -11.25 1.98 -11.63
N GLU A 47 -10.50 1.62 -12.67
CA GLU A 47 -10.96 0.70 -13.73
C GLU A 47 -10.24 -0.64 -13.75
N ARG A 48 -9.23 -0.85 -12.89
CA ARG A 48 -8.40 -2.07 -12.91
C ARG A 48 -8.98 -3.16 -12.02
N ASN A 49 -8.79 -4.43 -12.40
CA ASN A 49 -9.14 -5.57 -11.56
C ASN A 49 -8.42 -5.50 -10.21
N ILE A 50 -9.14 -5.86 -9.15
CA ILE A 50 -8.62 -5.87 -7.78
C ILE A 50 -8.50 -7.31 -7.30
N THR A 51 -7.31 -7.66 -6.83
CA THR A 51 -7.07 -8.89 -6.07
C THR A 51 -6.73 -8.47 -4.65
N LEU A 52 -7.48 -8.99 -3.67
CA LEU A 52 -7.23 -8.75 -2.25
C LEU A 52 -6.28 -9.82 -1.72
N GLY A 53 -5.28 -9.41 -0.92
CA GLY A 53 -4.46 -10.34 -0.15
C GLY A 53 -5.16 -10.78 1.14
N GLU A 54 -4.49 -11.61 1.93
CA GLU A 54 -4.98 -12.03 3.24
C GLU A 54 -4.95 -10.86 4.26
N PRO A 55 -5.90 -10.81 5.20
CA PRO A 55 -5.84 -9.87 6.32
C PRO A 55 -4.53 -10.00 7.13
N PRO A 56 -3.96 -8.90 7.66
CA PRO A 56 -4.51 -7.54 7.69
C PRO A 56 -4.27 -6.72 6.40
N GLY A 57 -3.60 -7.28 5.39
CA GLY A 57 -3.24 -6.60 4.15
C GLY A 57 -1.88 -5.90 4.18
N PHE A 58 -1.41 -5.49 3.01
CA PHE A 58 -0.06 -4.96 2.81
C PHE A 58 0.14 -3.63 3.54
N LEU A 59 -0.79 -2.67 3.39
CA LEU A 59 -0.65 -1.34 3.98
C LEU A 59 -0.53 -1.39 5.49
N HIS A 60 -1.41 -2.16 6.13
CA HIS A 60 -1.42 -2.29 7.58
C HIS A 60 -0.11 -2.91 8.10
N SER A 61 0.31 -4.02 7.48
CA SER A 61 1.52 -4.74 7.89
C SER A 61 2.78 -3.87 7.83
N TRP A 62 2.96 -3.13 6.72
CA TRP A 62 4.11 -2.24 6.55
C TRP A 62 4.00 -0.96 7.39
N TRP A 63 2.79 -0.44 7.59
CA TRP A 63 2.58 0.71 8.47
C TRP A 63 2.93 0.38 9.92
N CYS A 64 2.59 -0.82 10.42
CA CYS A 64 3.01 -1.27 11.75
C CYS A 64 4.54 -1.28 11.89
N VAL A 65 5.25 -1.88 10.94
CA VAL A 65 6.73 -1.90 10.96
C VAL A 65 7.31 -0.48 10.91
N PHE A 66 6.77 0.37 10.04
CA PHE A 66 7.19 1.78 9.96
C PHE A 66 6.97 2.49 11.29
N TRP A 67 5.82 2.29 11.93
CA TRP A 67 5.48 2.90 13.19
C TRP A 67 6.38 2.43 14.33
N ASP A 68 6.70 1.13 14.40
CA ASP A 68 7.62 0.58 15.40
C ASP A 68 9.02 1.19 15.25
N LEU A 69 9.54 1.29 14.03
CA LEU A 69 10.81 1.95 13.74
C LEU A 69 10.79 3.44 14.05
N TYR A 70 9.66 4.10 13.76
CA TYR A 70 9.44 5.49 14.11
C TYR A 70 9.49 5.64 15.64
N CYS A 71 8.73 4.87 16.41
CA CYS A 71 8.76 4.93 17.87
C CYS A 71 10.14 4.61 18.47
N ALA A 72 10.92 3.72 17.84
CA ALA A 72 12.28 3.38 18.27
C ALA A 72 13.32 4.48 18.02
N ALA A 73 12.98 5.56 17.29
CA ALA A 73 13.94 6.61 17.00
C ALA A 73 14.33 7.39 18.28
N PRO A 74 15.64 7.57 18.55
CA PRO A 74 16.14 8.10 19.82
C PRO A 74 15.67 9.54 20.11
N GLU A 75 15.35 10.34 19.09
CA GLU A 75 14.84 11.71 19.25
C GLU A 75 13.46 11.79 19.94
N ARG A 76 12.74 10.66 20.06
CA ARG A 76 11.41 10.58 20.68
C ARG A 76 11.40 9.92 22.05
N LEU A 77 12.55 9.46 22.54
CA LEU A 77 12.69 8.77 23.83
C LEU A 77 13.10 9.70 24.98
N ASN A 78 13.06 11.02 24.77
CA ASN A 78 13.31 12.06 25.79
C ASN A 78 12.01 12.60 26.39
#